data_AF-A0A949Z802-F1
#
_entry.id   AF-A0A949Z802-F1
#
_cell.length_a   1.000
_cell.length_b   1.000
_cell.length_c   1.000
_cell.angle_alpha   90.00
_cell.angle_beta   90.00
_cell.angle_gamma   90.00
#
_symmetry.space_group_name_H-M   'P 1'
#
loop_
_entity.id
_entity.type
_entity.pdbx_description
1 polymer ?
#
loop_
_entity_poly.entity_id
_entity_poly.type
_entity_poly.pdbx_seq_one_letter_code
_entity_poly.pdbx_strand_id
1 'polypeptide(L)'
;MSSPDAPSPSPWRVFVFKNRGLLLLPSALVLVFFGQPTVSSAAIGLVIAALGELLRIWAVGYSGVTTRSDVVVAPQLVTAGPYSFIRNPLYAGNTITALGFWFAFSGGVSPLASALMLALIIASVGYVYATIIPLEEAYLAQTFGTAYQQYLERVPRLIPTKAPLPVAERRGTWRASVIMQAEIVSITLFLVVTGVLLHKLVRG
;
A
#
# COMPACT_ATOMS: atom_id res chain seq x y z
N MET A 1 -2.66 -17.59 26.06
CA MET A 1 -1.29 -17.70 26.59
C MET A 1 -0.35 -17.28 25.48
N SER A 2 0.16 -16.04 25.56
CA SER A 2 1.17 -15.49 24.65
C SER A 2 2.52 -16.17 24.93
N SER A 3 3.17 -16.73 23.90
CA SER A 3 4.51 -17.31 24.02
C SER A 3 5.50 -16.23 24.51
N PRO A 4 6.28 -16.46 25.59
CA PRO A 4 7.13 -15.42 26.19
C PRO A 4 8.36 -14.99 25.37
N ASP A 5 8.69 -15.70 24.28
CA ASP A 5 10.03 -15.64 23.66
C ASP A 5 10.07 -15.03 22.25
N ALA A 6 8.99 -14.39 21.77
CA ALA A 6 9.09 -13.63 20.53
C ALA A 6 9.89 -12.35 20.80
N PRO A 7 11.05 -12.12 20.16
CA PRO A 7 11.81 -10.90 20.39
C PRO A 7 10.94 -9.70 20.03
N SER A 8 10.78 -8.78 20.98
CA SER A 8 10.10 -7.51 20.75
C SER A 8 10.72 -6.83 19.52
N PRO A 9 9.91 -6.28 18.58
CA PRO A 9 10.44 -5.64 17.39
C PRO A 9 11.45 -4.55 17.78
N SER A 10 12.58 -4.50 17.07
CA SER A 10 13.63 -3.53 17.37
C SER A 10 13.08 -2.09 17.33
N PRO A 11 13.59 -1.16 18.16
CA PRO A 11 13.03 0.19 18.29
C PRO A 11 12.93 0.95 16.96
N TRP A 12 13.90 0.76 16.07
CA TRP A 12 13.91 1.40 14.74
C TRP A 12 12.80 0.86 13.82
N ARG A 13 12.40 -0.40 13.94
CA ARG A 13 11.31 -0.99 13.15
C ARG A 13 9.96 -0.45 13.58
N VAL A 14 9.76 -0.30 14.89
CA VAL A 14 8.58 0.36 15.45
C VAL A 14 8.52 1.81 14.99
N PHE A 15 9.66 2.52 14.98
CA PHE A 15 9.74 3.86 14.43
C PHE A 15 9.31 3.91 12.95
N VAL A 16 9.83 3.01 12.11
CA VAL A 16 9.42 2.91 10.69
C VAL A 16 7.93 2.63 10.55
N PHE A 17 7.37 1.73 11.36
CA PHE A 17 5.95 1.41 11.34
C PHE A 17 5.08 2.64 11.67
N LYS A 18 5.44 3.39 12.72
CA LYS A 18 4.71 4.60 13.15
C LYS A 18 4.84 5.75 12.16
N ASN A 19 6.01 5.89 11.53
CA ASN A 19 6.34 7.01 10.64
C ASN A 19 6.28 6.64 9.16
N ARG A 20 5.67 5.50 8.80
CA ARG A 20 5.64 4.99 7.41
C ARG A 20 5.13 5.98 6.38
N GLY A 21 4.14 6.81 6.75
CA GLY A 21 3.65 7.89 5.88
C GLY A 21 4.69 8.99 5.68
N LEU A 22 5.38 9.41 6.75
CA LEU A 22 6.44 10.42 6.69
C LEU A 22 7.63 9.97 5.85
N LEU A 23 7.97 8.68 5.91
CA LEU A 23 9.08 8.11 5.12
C LEU A 23 8.83 8.11 3.62
N LEU A 24 7.57 8.20 3.19
CA LEU A 24 7.18 8.32 1.78
C LEU A 24 6.99 9.78 1.34
N LEU A 25 7.01 10.75 2.25
CA LEU A 25 6.86 12.16 1.89
C LEU A 25 8.01 12.69 1.02
N PRO A 26 9.31 12.36 1.26
CA PRO A 26 10.38 12.88 0.43
C PRO A 26 10.22 12.54 -1.06
N SER A 27 9.82 11.30 -1.38
CA SER A 27 9.58 10.89 -2.77
C SER A 27 8.39 11.61 -3.38
N ALA A 28 7.29 11.79 -2.63
CA ALA A 28 6.15 12.58 -3.07
C ALA A 28 6.49 14.06 -3.33
N LEU A 29 7.28 14.69 -2.45
CA LEU A 29 7.72 16.07 -2.61
C LEU A 29 8.62 16.23 -3.84
N VAL A 30 9.54 15.29 -4.08
CA VAL A 30 10.39 15.32 -5.28
C VAL A 30 9.52 15.28 -6.55
N LEU A 31 8.50 14.41 -6.62
CA LEU A 31 7.56 14.40 -7.75
C LEU A 31 6.82 15.72 -7.89
N VAL A 32 6.28 16.27 -6.80
CA VAL A 32 5.48 17.49 -6.81
C VAL A 32 6.29 18.71 -7.26
N PHE A 33 7.51 18.88 -6.77
CA PHE A 33 8.33 20.04 -7.10
C PHE A 33 8.97 19.92 -8.48
N PHE A 34 9.60 18.78 -8.79
CA PHE A 34 10.41 18.60 -9.99
C PHE A 34 9.65 17.98 -11.17
N GLY A 35 8.46 17.42 -10.94
CA GLY A 35 7.64 16.83 -11.99
C GLY A 35 7.16 17.85 -13.01
N GLN A 36 7.12 17.48 -14.28
CA GLN A 36 6.63 18.28 -15.39
C GLN A 36 5.53 17.47 -16.08
N PRO A 37 4.28 17.53 -15.58
CA PRO A 37 3.21 16.72 -16.14
C PRO A 37 2.82 17.23 -17.55
N THR A 38 2.49 16.31 -18.44
CA THR A 38 1.78 16.60 -19.70
C THR A 38 0.35 16.09 -19.59
N VAL A 39 -0.55 16.56 -20.45
CA VAL A 39 -1.96 16.11 -20.43
C VAL A 39 -2.07 14.59 -20.59
N SER A 40 -1.29 14.00 -21.50
CA SER A 40 -1.28 12.55 -21.74
C SER A 40 -0.69 11.76 -20.57
N SER A 41 0.44 12.22 -20.00
CA SER A 41 1.05 11.55 -18.85
C SER A 41 0.12 11.60 -17.64
N ALA A 42 -0.48 12.76 -17.38
CA ALA A 42 -1.41 12.97 -16.29
C ALA A 42 -2.66 12.09 -16.42
N ALA A 43 -3.28 12.01 -17.61
CA ALA A 43 -4.46 11.18 -17.83
C ALA A 43 -4.17 9.69 -17.55
N ILE A 44 -3.10 9.15 -18.15
CA ILE A 44 -2.72 7.74 -17.97
C ILE A 44 -2.30 7.48 -16.52
N GLY A 45 -1.47 8.36 -15.95
CA GLY A 45 -0.98 8.23 -14.60
C GLY A 45 -2.09 8.29 -13.55
N LEU A 46 -3.10 9.14 -13.74
CA LEU A 46 -4.28 9.20 -12.87
C LEU A 46 -5.14 7.94 -12.97
N VAL A 47 -5.29 7.35 -14.16
CA VAL A 47 -5.99 6.06 -14.30
C VAL A 47 -5.25 4.97 -13.52
N ILE A 48 -3.93 4.86 -13.70
CA ILE A 48 -3.11 3.89 -12.94
C ILE A 48 -3.23 4.16 -11.45
N ALA A 49 -3.13 5.42 -11.03
CA ALA A 49 -3.19 5.77 -9.62
C ALA A 49 -4.56 5.44 -9.00
N ALA A 50 -5.64 5.71 -9.73
CA ALA A 50 -6.99 5.37 -9.30
C ALA A 50 -7.19 3.86 -9.19
N LEU A 51 -6.63 3.05 -10.09
CA LEU A 51 -6.68 1.58 -9.96
C LEU A 51 -5.98 1.09 -8.70
N GLY A 52 -4.86 1.70 -8.32
CA GLY A 52 -4.17 1.43 -7.06
C GLY A 52 -5.02 1.76 -5.83
N GLU A 53 -5.64 2.93 -5.83
CA GLU A 53 -6.53 3.37 -4.75
C GLU A 53 -7.80 2.51 -4.65
N LEU A 54 -8.38 2.10 -5.78
CA LEU A 54 -9.52 1.19 -5.80
C LEU A 54 -9.17 -0.19 -5.23
N LEU A 55 -7.99 -0.74 -5.57
CA LEU A 55 -7.51 -1.98 -4.97
C LEU A 55 -7.35 -1.85 -3.45
N ARG A 56 -6.87 -0.70 -2.99
CA ARG A 56 -6.70 -0.40 -1.57
C ARG A 56 -8.05 -0.30 -0.85
N ILE A 57 -9.01 0.43 -1.39
CA ILE A 57 -10.38 0.53 -0.87
C ILE A 57 -11.04 -0.86 -0.80
N TRP A 58 -10.84 -1.68 -1.84
CA TRP A 58 -11.34 -3.06 -1.86
C TRP A 58 -10.74 -3.89 -0.72
N ALA A 59 -9.42 -3.80 -0.51
CA ALA A 59 -8.73 -4.51 0.56
C ALA A 59 -9.16 -4.05 1.96
N VAL A 60 -9.25 -2.73 2.20
CA VAL A 60 -9.68 -2.18 3.48
C VAL A 60 -11.09 -2.62 3.86
N GLY A 61 -11.98 -2.73 2.88
CA GLY A 61 -13.33 -3.23 3.13
C GLY A 61 -13.35 -4.63 3.74
N TYR A 62 -12.33 -5.46 3.52
CA TYR A 62 -12.18 -6.77 4.18
C TYR A 62 -11.35 -6.72 5.47
N SER A 63 -10.23 -5.98 5.48
CA SER A 63 -9.34 -5.95 6.65
C SER A 63 -9.88 -5.12 7.82
N GLY A 64 -10.79 -4.18 7.55
CA GLY A 64 -11.27 -3.22 8.54
C GLY A 64 -10.25 -2.11 8.83
N VAL A 65 -10.55 -1.32 9.86
CA VAL A 65 -9.66 -0.26 10.37
C VAL A 65 -8.48 -0.90 11.09
N THR A 66 -7.38 -1.12 10.39
CA THR A 66 -6.12 -1.64 10.97
C THR A 66 -5.22 -0.54 11.52
N THR A 67 -5.61 0.74 11.33
CA THR A 67 -4.65 1.86 11.24
C THR A 67 -4.51 2.72 12.50
N ARG A 68 -5.17 2.42 13.62
CA ARG A 68 -5.09 3.31 14.83
C ARG A 68 -4.61 2.68 16.12
N SER A 69 -4.30 1.39 16.12
CA SER A 69 -3.69 0.75 17.28
C SER A 69 -2.20 0.60 17.01
N ASP A 70 -1.34 0.96 17.97
CA ASP A 70 0.11 0.67 17.98
C ASP A 70 0.42 -0.84 17.97
N VAL A 71 -0.59 -1.68 17.74
CA VAL A 71 -0.61 -3.13 17.77
C VAL A 71 -1.39 -3.58 16.54
N VAL A 72 -0.84 -4.49 15.75
CA VAL A 72 -1.62 -5.20 14.72
C VAL A 72 -2.72 -5.93 15.47
N VAL A 73 -4.00 -5.64 15.22
CA VAL A 73 -5.12 -6.40 15.79
C VAL A 73 -5.90 -6.98 14.64
N ALA A 74 -5.79 -8.29 14.44
CA ALA A 74 -6.57 -9.02 13.46
C ALA A 74 -7.57 -9.90 14.21
N PRO A 75 -8.86 -9.53 14.29
CA PRO A 75 -9.87 -10.35 14.98
C PRO A 75 -10.11 -11.69 14.27
N GLN A 76 -9.76 -11.77 12.98
CA GLN A 76 -9.79 -12.99 12.18
C GLN A 76 -8.75 -12.91 11.06
N LEU A 77 -8.31 -14.06 10.56
CA LEU A 77 -7.48 -14.13 9.37
C LEU A 77 -8.33 -13.86 8.13
N VAL A 78 -8.06 -12.75 7.44
CA VAL A 78 -8.75 -12.34 6.22
C VAL A 78 -8.03 -12.95 5.01
N THR A 79 -8.75 -13.77 4.24
CA THR A 79 -8.26 -14.41 3.00
C THR A 79 -9.22 -14.18 1.82
N ALA A 80 -10.31 -13.44 2.02
CA ALA A 80 -11.28 -13.08 0.99
C ALA A 80 -10.93 -11.78 0.25
N GLY A 81 -11.58 -11.54 -0.89
CA GLY A 81 -11.34 -10.36 -1.72
C GLY A 81 -9.93 -10.34 -2.31
N PRO A 82 -9.21 -9.21 -2.29
CA PRO A 82 -7.88 -9.13 -2.87
C PRO A 82 -6.86 -9.97 -2.09
N TYR A 83 -7.13 -10.26 -0.81
CA TYR A 83 -6.32 -11.18 0.00
C TYR A 83 -6.31 -12.63 -0.53
N SER A 84 -7.23 -12.98 -1.43
CA SER A 84 -7.21 -14.30 -2.09
C SER A 84 -6.20 -14.41 -3.23
N PHE A 85 -5.64 -13.28 -3.69
CA PHE A 85 -4.65 -13.22 -4.78
C PHE A 85 -3.25 -12.86 -4.28
N ILE A 86 -3.15 -11.98 -3.29
CA ILE A 86 -1.91 -11.50 -2.68
C ILE A 86 -2.10 -11.27 -1.18
N ARG A 87 -1.07 -11.50 -0.37
CA ARG A 87 -1.18 -11.31 1.09
C ARG A 87 -1.17 -9.85 1.53
N ASN A 88 -0.57 -8.98 0.71
CA ASN A 88 -0.33 -7.57 1.06
C ASN A 88 -0.98 -6.61 0.03
N PRO A 89 -2.30 -6.68 -0.19
CA PRO A 89 -2.97 -5.89 -1.23
C PRO A 89 -2.99 -4.39 -0.96
N LEU A 90 -2.99 -3.96 0.30
CA LEU A 90 -2.87 -2.53 0.65
C LEU A 90 -1.54 -1.94 0.18
N TYR A 91 -0.47 -2.71 0.37
CA TYR A 91 0.88 -2.34 -0.06
C TYR A 91 0.99 -2.35 -1.59
N ALA A 92 0.40 -3.33 -2.26
CA ALA A 92 0.32 -3.36 -3.71
C ALA A 92 -0.47 -2.16 -4.27
N GLY A 93 -1.63 -1.83 -3.70
CA GLY A 93 -2.42 -0.66 -4.05
C GLY A 93 -1.62 0.63 -3.92
N ASN A 94 -0.98 0.85 -2.77
CA ASN A 94 -0.09 2.00 -2.54
C ASN A 94 1.05 2.10 -3.57
N THR A 95 1.67 0.97 -3.93
CA THR A 95 2.72 0.95 -4.96
C THR A 95 2.16 1.35 -6.32
N ILE A 96 1.01 0.80 -6.72
CA ILE A 96 0.35 1.16 -7.98
C ILE A 96 -0.02 2.65 -7.98
N THR A 97 -0.55 3.18 -6.88
CA THR A 97 -0.84 4.61 -6.71
C THR A 97 0.41 5.48 -6.89
N ALA A 98 1.51 5.12 -6.23
CA ALA A 98 2.77 5.83 -6.34
C ALA A 98 3.36 5.79 -7.77
N LEU A 99 3.28 4.65 -8.44
CA LEU A 99 3.71 4.50 -9.84
C LEU A 99 2.83 5.30 -10.80
N GLY A 100 1.52 5.34 -10.57
CA GLY A 100 0.60 6.16 -11.35
C GLY A 100 0.92 7.66 -11.22
N PHE A 101 1.17 8.15 -10.01
CA PHE A 101 1.59 9.54 -9.83
C PHE A 101 2.98 9.82 -10.39
N TRP A 102 3.95 8.92 -10.24
CA TRP A 102 5.23 9.06 -10.94
C TRP A 102 5.03 9.25 -12.44
N PHE A 103 4.27 8.36 -13.08
CA PHE A 103 3.97 8.46 -14.50
C PHE A 103 3.27 9.79 -14.84
N ALA A 104 2.30 10.21 -14.02
CA ALA A 104 1.58 11.46 -14.19
C ALA A 104 2.50 12.68 -14.23
N PHE A 105 3.47 12.75 -13.32
CA PHE A 105 4.39 13.87 -13.15
C PHE A 105 5.62 13.83 -14.08
N SER A 106 5.89 12.72 -14.76
CA SER A 106 7.14 12.53 -15.51
C SER A 106 7.06 12.82 -17.02
N GLY A 107 5.93 13.32 -17.54
CA GLY A 107 5.71 13.46 -18.99
C GLY A 107 6.69 14.37 -19.74
N GLY A 108 7.06 15.51 -19.15
CA GLY A 108 8.02 16.48 -19.71
C GLY A 108 9.40 16.43 -19.05
N VAL A 109 9.61 15.53 -18.09
CA VAL A 109 10.88 15.39 -17.37
C VAL A 109 11.89 14.64 -18.25
N SER A 110 13.18 14.98 -18.17
CA SER A 110 14.21 14.23 -18.90
C SER A 110 14.22 12.75 -18.49
N PRO A 111 14.58 11.81 -19.40
CA PRO A 111 14.56 10.38 -19.08
C PRO A 111 15.39 10.02 -17.84
N LEU A 112 16.55 10.67 -17.66
CA LEU A 112 17.40 10.46 -16.49
C LEU A 112 16.72 10.93 -15.20
N ALA A 113 16.15 12.15 -15.18
CA ALA A 113 15.47 12.66 -14.00
C ALA A 113 14.22 11.82 -13.65
N SER A 114 13.45 11.40 -14.67
CA SER A 114 12.32 10.48 -14.49
C SER A 114 12.76 9.13 -13.88
N ALA A 115 13.86 8.56 -14.35
CA ALA A 115 14.43 7.32 -13.79
C ALA A 115 14.91 7.49 -12.35
N LEU A 116 15.54 8.62 -12.01
CA LEU A 116 15.96 8.92 -10.63
C LEU A 116 14.77 9.07 -9.67
N MET A 117 13.69 9.73 -10.11
CA MET A 117 12.44 9.82 -9.35
C MET A 117 11.84 8.44 -9.10
N LEU A 118 11.81 7.58 -10.13
CA LEU A 118 11.32 6.21 -9.99
C LEU A 118 12.18 5.39 -9.01
N ALA A 119 13.51 5.48 -9.15
CA ALA A 119 14.44 4.78 -8.27
C ALA A 119 14.25 5.20 -6.81
N LEU A 120 14.04 6.49 -6.54
CA LEU A 120 13.74 6.99 -5.20
C LEU A 120 12.44 6.39 -4.65
N ILE A 121 11.37 6.34 -5.44
CA ILE A 121 10.09 5.74 -5.03
C ILE A 121 10.26 4.26 -4.71
N ILE A 122 10.91 3.50 -5.59
CA ILE A 122 11.16 2.06 -5.39
C ILE A 122 12.00 1.84 -4.14
N ALA A 123 13.03 2.65 -3.91
CA ALA A 123 13.88 2.55 -2.73
C ALA A 123 13.09 2.84 -1.44
N SER A 124 12.31 3.93 -1.40
CA SER A 124 11.51 4.30 -0.24
C SER A 124 10.44 3.25 0.08
N VAL A 125 9.67 2.83 -0.94
CA VAL A 125 8.63 1.80 -0.79
C VAL A 125 9.25 0.47 -0.38
N GLY A 126 10.32 0.05 -1.06
CA GLY A 126 11.04 -1.18 -0.76
C GLY A 126 11.56 -1.21 0.67
N TYR A 127 12.17 -0.12 1.15
CA TYR A 127 12.65 0.00 2.53
C TYR A 127 11.52 -0.12 3.55
N VAL A 128 10.43 0.63 3.37
CA VAL A 128 9.27 0.59 4.27
C VAL A 128 8.66 -0.81 4.30
N TYR A 129 8.49 -1.45 3.14
CA TYR A 129 7.80 -2.73 3.03
C TYR A 129 8.67 -3.89 3.53
N ALA A 130 9.97 -3.88 3.23
CA ALA A 130 10.93 -4.84 3.76
C ALA A 130 11.04 -4.78 5.29
N THR A 131 10.71 -3.63 5.88
CA THR A 131 10.69 -3.44 7.33
C THR A 131 9.38 -3.90 7.97
N ILE A 132 8.24 -3.49 7.39
CA ILE A 132 6.92 -3.66 8.02
C ILE A 132 6.33 -5.04 7.74
N ILE A 133 6.38 -5.51 6.50
CA ILE A 133 5.70 -6.77 6.12
C ILE A 133 6.18 -7.94 6.98
N PRO A 134 7.48 -8.16 7.23
CA PRO A 134 7.91 -9.27 8.09
C PRO A 134 7.39 -9.19 9.53
N LEU A 135 7.15 -7.99 10.06
CA LEU A 135 6.58 -7.81 11.41
C LEU A 135 5.10 -8.20 11.42
N GLU A 136 4.36 -7.76 10.41
CA GLU A 136 2.95 -8.13 10.25
C GLU A 136 2.79 -9.64 10.01
N GLU A 137 3.61 -10.22 9.14
CA GLU A 137 3.58 -11.66 8.88
C GLU A 137 3.97 -12.47 10.13
N ALA A 138 4.94 -12.01 10.95
CA ALA A 138 5.30 -12.65 12.21
C ALA A 138 4.16 -12.58 13.25
N TYR A 139 3.50 -11.41 13.36
CA TYR A 139 2.33 -11.25 14.22
C TYR A 139 1.18 -12.18 13.79
N LEU A 140 0.88 -12.24 12.49
CA LEU A 140 -0.16 -13.11 11.94
C LEU A 140 0.17 -14.59 12.15
N ALA A 141 1.44 -14.99 11.99
CA ALA A 141 1.89 -16.35 12.26
C ALA A 141 1.72 -16.73 13.73
N GLN A 142 2.02 -15.82 14.68
CA GLN A 142 1.80 -16.06 16.10
C GLN A 142 0.31 -16.11 16.46
N THR A 143 -0.52 -15.27 15.82
CA THR A 143 -1.94 -15.14 16.14
C THR A 143 -2.77 -16.29 15.57
N PHE A 144 -2.47 -16.74 14.36
CA PHE A 144 -3.30 -17.70 13.61
C PHE A 144 -2.61 -19.05 13.35
N GLY A 145 -1.33 -19.19 13.69
CA GLY A 145 -0.60 -20.45 13.64
C GLY A 145 -0.70 -21.16 12.29
N THR A 146 -1.12 -22.43 12.33
CA THR A 146 -1.25 -23.31 11.15
C THR A 146 -2.15 -22.72 10.05
N ALA A 147 -3.22 -22.01 10.41
CA ALA A 147 -4.11 -21.41 9.41
C ALA A 147 -3.38 -20.35 8.57
N TYR A 148 -2.46 -19.60 9.18
CA TYR A 148 -1.64 -18.65 8.44
C TYR A 148 -0.56 -19.33 7.61
N GLN A 149 0.05 -20.41 8.11
CA GLN A 149 1.03 -21.19 7.32
C GLN A 149 0.42 -21.76 6.03
N GLN A 150 -0.77 -22.35 6.12
CA GLN A 150 -1.51 -22.83 4.93
C GLN A 150 -1.82 -21.71 3.94
N TYR A 151 -2.10 -20.51 4.46
CA TYR A 151 -2.30 -19.32 3.62
C TYR A 151 -0.99 -18.87 2.95
N LEU A 152 0.14 -18.92 3.65
CA LEU A 152 1.46 -18.55 3.11
C LEU A 152 1.88 -19.44 1.93
N GLU A 153 1.56 -20.72 1.97
CA GLU A 153 1.91 -21.70 0.93
C GLU A 153 1.18 -21.44 -0.40
N ARG A 154 -0.01 -20.85 -0.33
CA ARG A 154 -0.90 -20.70 -1.49
C ARG A 154 -0.93 -19.29 -2.06
N VAL A 155 -0.76 -18.28 -1.20
CA VAL A 155 -0.88 -16.88 -1.59
C VAL A 155 0.45 -16.17 -1.43
N PRO A 156 1.04 -15.64 -2.51
CA PRO A 156 2.31 -14.94 -2.50
C PRO A 156 2.20 -13.56 -1.83
N ARG A 157 3.35 -13.02 -1.45
CA ARG A 157 3.43 -11.77 -0.67
C ARG A 157 2.88 -10.56 -1.43
N LEU A 158 3.31 -10.32 -2.66
CA LEU A 158 3.03 -9.07 -3.42
C LEU A 158 2.64 -9.28 -4.90
N ILE A 159 3.15 -10.32 -5.58
CA ILE A 159 2.83 -10.58 -6.99
C ILE A 159 1.59 -11.48 -7.04
N PRO A 160 0.49 -11.09 -7.70
CA PRO A 160 -0.76 -11.86 -7.68
C PRO A 160 -0.65 -13.24 -8.30
N THR A 161 -1.36 -14.20 -7.71
CA THR A 161 -1.64 -15.48 -8.35
C THR A 161 -2.55 -15.28 -9.57
N LYS A 162 -2.46 -16.22 -10.52
CA LYS A 162 -3.37 -16.25 -11.68
C LYS A 162 -4.83 -16.52 -11.29
N ALA A 163 -5.03 -17.25 -10.19
CA ALA A 163 -6.34 -17.63 -9.69
C ALA A 163 -6.43 -17.34 -8.19
N PRO A 164 -7.60 -16.86 -7.70
CA PRO A 164 -7.81 -16.66 -6.29
C PRO A 164 -7.88 -17.99 -5.54
N LEU A 165 -7.69 -17.94 -4.22
CA LEU A 165 -8.00 -19.07 -3.34
C LEU A 165 -9.40 -19.65 -3.58
N PRO A 166 -9.61 -20.97 -3.41
CA PRO A 166 -10.92 -21.60 -3.49
C PRO A 166 -11.94 -20.91 -2.57
N VAL A 167 -13.20 -20.79 -3.02
CA VAL A 167 -14.26 -20.07 -2.27
C VAL A 167 -14.41 -20.60 -0.84
N ALA A 168 -14.28 -21.92 -0.64
CA ALA A 168 -14.36 -22.58 0.66
C ALA A 168 -13.27 -22.14 1.65
N GLU A 169 -12.16 -21.59 1.16
CA GLU A 169 -11.01 -21.16 1.97
C GLU A 169 -10.97 -19.64 2.20
N ARG A 170 -11.89 -18.89 1.58
CA ARG A 170 -11.97 -17.43 1.71
C ARG A 170 -12.69 -17.06 3.00
N ARG A 171 -12.02 -16.25 3.83
CA ARG A 171 -12.52 -15.77 5.11
C ARG A 171 -12.55 -14.25 5.13
N GLY A 172 -13.59 -13.70 5.76
CA GLY A 172 -13.82 -12.26 5.88
C GLY A 172 -14.98 -11.77 5.01
N THR A 173 -15.69 -10.76 5.50
CA THR A 173 -16.81 -10.11 4.81
C THR A 173 -16.45 -8.67 4.49
N TRP A 174 -16.88 -8.19 3.32
CA TRP A 174 -16.64 -6.82 2.93
C TRP A 174 -17.61 -5.87 3.64
N ARG A 175 -17.09 -4.79 4.23
CA ARG A 175 -17.85 -3.82 5.03
C ARG A 175 -17.59 -2.41 4.49
N ALA A 176 -18.62 -1.77 3.93
CA ALA A 176 -18.53 -0.39 3.44
C ALA A 176 -18.30 0.62 4.58
N SER A 177 -18.88 0.36 5.75
CA SER A 177 -18.94 1.31 6.88
C SER A 177 -17.57 1.68 7.45
N VAL A 178 -16.55 0.83 7.25
CA VAL A 178 -15.18 1.07 7.74
C VAL A 178 -14.32 1.87 6.76
N ILE A 179 -14.74 1.97 5.49
CA ILE A 179 -13.94 2.55 4.41
C ILE A 179 -13.69 4.02 4.69
N MET A 180 -14.74 4.80 4.96
CA MET A 180 -14.58 6.25 5.16
C MET A 180 -13.64 6.56 6.33
N GLN A 181 -13.71 5.78 7.42
CA GLN A 181 -12.85 5.99 8.58
C GLN A 181 -11.39 5.58 8.31
N ALA A 182 -11.17 4.47 7.59
CA ALA A 182 -9.85 3.93 7.32
C ALA A 182 -9.12 4.67 6.18
N GLU A 183 -9.85 5.16 5.18
CA GLU A 183 -9.30 5.69 3.92
C GLU A 183 -9.39 7.21 3.80
N ILE A 184 -9.94 7.94 4.79
CA ILE A 184 -10.02 9.40 4.70
C ILE A 184 -8.65 10.04 4.44
N VAL A 185 -7.58 9.52 5.03
CA VAL A 185 -6.22 10.06 4.86
C VAL A 185 -5.67 9.74 3.46
N SER A 186 -5.80 8.50 2.98
CA SER A 186 -5.34 8.12 1.64
C SER A 186 -6.10 8.87 0.56
N ILE A 187 -7.43 8.93 0.66
CA ILE A 187 -8.29 9.67 -0.27
C ILE A 187 -7.95 11.16 -0.25
N THR A 188 -7.74 11.75 0.93
CA THR A 188 -7.35 13.18 1.03
C THR A 188 -6.00 13.41 0.35
N LEU A 189 -5.00 12.57 0.61
CA LEU A 189 -3.69 12.69 -0.04
C LEU A 189 -3.78 12.50 -1.56
N PHE A 190 -4.56 11.53 -2.02
CA PHE A 190 -4.81 11.31 -3.45
C PHE A 190 -5.39 12.55 -4.11
N LEU A 191 -6.42 13.16 -3.50
CA LEU A 191 -7.07 14.37 -4.01
C LEU A 191 -6.14 15.57 -3.98
N VAL A 192 -5.34 15.74 -2.91
CA VAL A 192 -4.36 16.82 -2.81
C VAL A 192 -3.30 16.70 -3.91
N VAL A 193 -2.70 15.52 -4.10
CA VAL A 193 -1.69 15.31 -5.14
C VAL A 193 -2.29 15.49 -6.53
N THR A 194 -3.52 15.04 -6.75
CA THR A 194 -4.26 15.27 -8.00
C THR A 194 -4.52 16.77 -8.22
N GLY A 195 -4.92 17.51 -7.19
CA GLY A 195 -5.11 18.97 -7.27
C GLY A 195 -3.83 19.71 -7.65
N VAL A 196 -2.69 19.33 -7.06
CA VAL A 196 -1.36 19.85 -7.44
C VAL A 196 -1.03 19.50 -8.89
N LEU A 197 -1.25 18.26 -9.31
CA LEU A 197 -1.03 17.82 -10.69
C LEU A 197 -1.81 18.69 -11.69
N LEU A 198 -3.11 18.86 -11.45
CA LEU A 198 -3.98 19.67 -12.31
C LEU A 198 -3.58 21.15 -12.31
N HIS A 199 -3.19 21.69 -11.15
CA HIS A 199 -2.68 23.06 -11.05
C HIS A 199 -1.42 23.27 -11.90
N LYS A 200 -0.48 22.31 -11.89
CA LYS A 200 0.72 22.35 -12.74
C LYS A 200 0.39 22.28 -14.22
N LEU A 201 -0.63 21.49 -14.63
CA LEU A 201 -1.07 21.43 -16.03
C LEU A 201 -1.68 22.73 -16.55
N VAL A 202 -2.31 23.52 -15.67
CA VAL A 202 -2.94 24.80 -16.06
C VAL A 202 -1.93 25.95 -16.08
N ARG A 203 -0.84 25.86 -15.31
CA ARG A 203 0.17 26.93 -15.17
C ARG A 203 1.45 26.71 -15.97
N GLY A 204 1.73 25.49 -16.40
CA GLY A 204 2.86 25.16 -17.28
C GLY A 204 2.47 25.29 -18.74
#